data_AF-A0A0J1FQP2-F1
#
_entry.id   AF-A0A0J1FQP2-F1
#
_cell.length_a   1.000
_cell.length_b   1.000
_cell.length_c   1.000
_cell.angle_alpha   90.00
_cell.angle_beta   90.00
_cell.angle_gamma   90.00
#
_symmetry.space_group_name_H-M   'P 1'
#
loop_
_entity.id
_entity.type
_entity.pdbx_description
1 polymer ?
#
loop_
_entity_poly.entity_id
_entity_poly.type
_entity_poly.pdbx_seq_one_letter_code
_entity_poly.pdbx_strand_id
1 'polypeptide(L)' 'MIDECMAGRIDMVITKSISRFARNTLDTLKYVRQLKEKGVAIFFEKESVNTLDSKGEFLITLLGSLAQESGTTVR' A
#
# COMPACT_ATOMS: atom_id res chain seq x y z
N MET A 1 13.27 -5.20 0.03
CA MET A 1 12.57 -3.99 -0.45
C MET A 1 12.06 -3.16 0.72
N ILE A 2 11.12 -3.66 1.53
CA ILE A 2 10.59 -2.90 2.67
C ILE A 2 11.70 -2.43 3.62
N ASP A 3 12.66 -3.30 3.96
CA ASP A 3 13.79 -2.93 4.83
C ASP A 3 14.69 -1.85 4.23
N GLU A 4 14.84 -1.83 2.90
CA GLU A 4 15.59 -0.79 2.17
C GLU A 4 14.88 0.56 2.22
N CYS A 5 13.55 0.55 2.06
CA CYS A 5 12.72 1.74 2.26
C CYS A 5 12.80 2.25 3.71
N MET A 6 12.77 1.33 4.69
CA MET A 6 12.87 1.67 6.12
C MET A 6 14.25 2.23 6.51
N ALA A 7 15.30 1.78 5.82
CA ALA A 7 16.66 2.30 5.96
C ALA A 7 16.86 3.65 5.24
N GLY A 8 15.83 4.20 4.57
CA GLY A 8 15.93 5.45 3.81
C GLY A 8 16.78 5.35 2.55
N ARG A 9 16.96 4.13 2.01
CA ARG A 9 17.73 3.89 0.78
C ARG A 9 16.85 3.92 -0.48
N ILE A 10 15.53 3.88 -0.31
CA ILE A 10 14.54 3.90 -1.38
C ILE A 10 13.44 4.90 -1.01
N ASP A 11 13.25 5.90 -1.85
CA ASP A 11 12.28 6.98 -1.63
C ASP A 11 10.98 6.76 -2.43
N MET A 12 11.03 5.87 -3.43
CA MET A 12 9.87 5.51 -4.24
C MET A 12 9.95 4.05 -4.72
N VAL A 13 8.81 3.36 -4.64
CA VAL A 13 8.58 2.02 -5.18
C VAL A 13 7.64 2.14 -6.38
N ILE A 14 8.00 1.54 -7.50
CA ILE A 14 7.12 1.45 -8.69
C ILE A 14 6.73 0.00 -8.87
N THR A 15 5.44 -0.26 -9.05
CA THR A 15 4.93 -1.61 -9.31
C THR A 15 3.78 -1.58 -10.30
N LYS A 16 3.62 -2.69 -11.03
CA LYS A 16 2.65 -2.77 -12.12
C LYS A 16 1.21 -2.65 -11.64
N SER A 17 0.90 -3.25 -10.50
CA SER A 17 -0.44 -3.25 -9.91
C SER A 17 -0.41 -3.55 -8.41
N ILE A 18 -1.50 -3.25 -7.72
CA ILE A 18 -1.66 -3.57 -6.28
C ILE A 18 -1.45 -5.07 -6.02
N SER A 19 -1.98 -5.93 -6.90
CA SER A 19 -1.83 -7.39 -6.80
C SER A 19 -0.40 -7.90 -6.94
N ARG A 20 0.51 -7.11 -7.53
CA ARG A 20 1.95 -7.44 -7.61
C ARG A 20 2.71 -6.97 -6.38
N PHE A 21 2.12 -6.09 -5.57
CA PHE A 21 2.76 -5.52 -4.39
C PHE A 21 2.54 -6.37 -3.14
N ALA A 22 1.33 -6.87 -2.91
CA ALA A 22 1.04 -7.74 -1.76
C ALA A 22 -0.05 -8.78 -2.07
N ARG A 23 -0.07 -9.87 -1.29
CA ARG A 23 -0.92 -11.04 -1.52
C ARG A 23 -2.35 -10.89 -1.00
N ASN A 24 -2.58 -9.97 -0.08
CA ASN A 24 -3.89 -9.72 0.50
C ASN A 24 -4.06 -8.23 0.84
N THR A 25 -5.31 -7.85 1.10
CA THR A 25 -5.71 -6.46 1.38
C THR A 25 -5.08 -5.92 2.65
N LEU A 26 -4.97 -6.74 3.70
CA LEU A 26 -4.38 -6.35 4.99
C LEU A 26 -2.90 -6.01 4.87
N ASP A 27 -2.13 -6.85 4.18
CA ASP A 27 -0.71 -6.65 3.91
C ASP A 27 -0.50 -5.40 3.04
N THR A 28 -1.33 -5.23 2.01
CA THR A 28 -1.30 -4.04 1.16
C THR A 28 -1.48 -2.78 2.00
N LEU A 29 -2.54 -2.74 2.81
CA LEU A 29 -2.87 -1.60 3.66
C LEU A 29 -1.75 -1.32 4.67
N LYS A 30 -1.20 -2.37 5.29
CA LYS A 30 -0.11 -2.26 6.26
C LYS A 30 1.13 -1.63 5.63
N TYR A 31 1.62 -2.17 4.51
CA TYR A 31 2.85 -1.67 3.89
C TYR A 31 2.67 -0.29 3.28
N VAL A 32 1.52 0.00 2.66
CA VAL A 32 1.24 1.34 2.12
C VAL A 32 1.26 2.39 3.23
N ARG A 33 0.63 2.13 4.38
CA ARG A 33 0.66 3.05 5.53
C ARG A 33 2.05 3.22 6.10
N GLN A 34 2.76 2.11 6.32
CA GLN A 34 4.12 2.13 6.86
C GLN A 34 5.10 2.92 5.98
N LEU A 35 5.04 2.71 4.66
CA LEU A 35 5.91 3.41 3.71
C LEU A 35 5.54 4.89 3.59
N LYS A 36 4.24 5.21 3.63
CA LYS A 36 3.74 6.58 3.65
C LYS A 36 4.20 7.36 4.88
N GLU A 37 4.15 6.77 6.07
CA GLU A 37 4.66 7.38 7.32
C GLU A 37 6.17 7.69 7.24
N LYS A 38 6.91 6.94 6.41
CA LYS A 38 8.32 7.18 6.12
C LYS A 38 8.57 8.14 4.96
N GLY A 39 7.52 8.66 4.32
CA GLY A 39 7.65 9.51 3.13
C GLY A 39 8.04 8.75 1.87
N VAL A 40 7.94 7.42 1.86
CA VAL A 40 8.25 6.59 0.70
C VAL A 40 7.00 6.43 -0.16
N ALA A 41 7.07 6.88 -1.40
CA ALA A 41 5.97 6.79 -2.34
C ALA A 41 5.86 5.39 -2.95
N ILE A 42 4.64 4.93 -3.23
CA ILE A 42 4.39 3.76 -4.07
C ILE A 42 3.55 4.22 -5.25
N PHE A 43 4.04 3.98 -6.47
CA PHE A 43 3.30 4.23 -7.69
C PHE A 43 2.82 2.91 -8.30
N PHE A 44 1.50 2.79 -8.41
CA PHE A 44 0.82 1.66 -9.04
C PHE A 44 0.46 2.03 -10.48
N GLU A 45 1.16 1.45 -11.45
CA GLU A 45 1.01 1.84 -12.86
C GLU A 45 -0.39 1.59 -13.42
N LYS A 46 -0.96 0.41 -13.18
CA LYS A 46 -2.26 0.02 -13.73
C LYS A 46 -3.40 0.83 -13.13
N GLU A 47 -3.33 1.11 -11.84
CA GLU A 47 -4.29 1.92 -11.12
C GLU A 47 -4.04 3.43 -11.31
N SER A 48 -2.86 3.81 -11.81
CA SER A 48 -2.41 5.19 -11.97
C SER A 48 -2.54 6.00 -10.67
N VAL A 49 -2.07 5.41 -9.56
CA VAL A 49 -2.14 5.97 -8.20
C VAL A 49 -0.75 6.14 -7.61
N ASN A 50 -0.49 7.30 -6.98
CA ASN A 50 0.64 7.52 -6.09
C ASN A 50 0.15 7.56 -4.64
N THR A 51 0.74 6.77 -3.74
CA THR A 51 0.27 6.68 -2.35
C THR A 51 0.48 7.93 -1.50
N LEU A 52 1.29 8.89 -1.96
CA LEU A 52 1.50 10.18 -1.28
C LEU A 52 0.55 11.29 -1.76
N ASP A 53 -0.23 11.05 -2.82
CA ASP A 53 -1.21 12.02 -3.31
C ASP A 53 -2.62 11.76 -2.74
N SER A 54 -3.58 12.59 -3.14
CA SER A 54 -4.98 12.47 -2.72
C SER A 54 -5.67 11.19 -3.22
N LYS A 55 -5.26 10.62 -4.36
CA LYS A 55 -5.74 9.31 -4.83
C LYS A 55 -5.20 8.19 -3.94
N GLY A 56 -3.99 8.35 -3.41
CA GLY A 56 -3.40 7.48 -2.40
C GLY A 56 -4.25 7.38 -1.13
N GLU A 57 -4.76 8.51 -0.62
CA GLU A 57 -5.66 8.53 0.55
C GLU A 57 -6.98 7.79 0.29
N PHE A 58 -7.55 8.00 -0.89
CA PHE A 58 -8.76 7.29 -1.30
C PHE A 58 -8.51 5.78 -1.38
N LEU A 59 -7.38 5.36 -1.95
CA LEU A 59 -6.97 3.97 -2.02
C LEU A 59 -6.77 3.35 -0.62
N ILE A 60 -6.14 4.06 0.31
CA ILE A 60 -5.97 3.59 1.70
C ILE A 60 -7.34 3.42 2.39
N THR A 61 -8.27 4.34 2.15
CA THR A 61 -9.63 4.29 2.71
C THR A 61 -10.40 3.09 2.15
N LEU A 62 -10.36 2.89 0.83
CA LEU A 62 -10.99 1.76 0.16
C LEU A 62 -10.41 0.43 0.64
N LEU A 63 -9.08 0.29 0.69
CA LEU A 63 -8.42 -0.90 1.20
C LEU A 63 -8.75 -1.15 2.68
N GLY A 64 -8.95 -0.10 3.47
CA GLY A 64 -9.43 -0.18 4.84
C GLY A 64 -10.82 -0.81 4.95
N SER A 65 -11.77 -0.35 4.12
CA SER A 65 -13.12 -0.93 4.04
C SER A 65 -13.07 -2.41 3.66
N LEU A 66 -12.32 -2.74 2.61
CA LEU A 66 -12.18 -4.11 2.13
C LEU A 66 -11.47 -5.03 3.14
N ALA A 67 -10.48 -4.50 3.86
CA ALA A 67 -9.76 -5.26 4.89
C ALA A 67 -10.64 -5.57 6.11
N GLN A 68 -11.57 -4.68 6.47
CA GLN A 68 -12.58 -4.94 7.51
C GLN A 68 -13.55 -6.04 7.07
N GLU A 69 -14.00 -6.03 5.82
CA GLU A 69 -14.87 -7.07 5.24
C GLU A 69 -14.16 -8.42 5.11
N SER A 70 -12.85 -8.40 4.84
CA SER A 70 -12.00 -9.60 4.79
C SER A 70 -11.64 -10.14 6.18
N GLY A 71 -12.02 -9.42 7.24
CA GLY A 71 -11.87 -9.81 8.63
C GLY A 71 -12.58 -11.15 8.87
N THR A 72 -11.78 -12.16 9.15
CA THR A 72 -12.14 -13.57 9.18
C THR A 72 -13.40 -13.86 10.01
N THR A 73 -14.38 -14.55 9.40
CA THR A 73 -15.23 -15.53 10.09
C THR A 73 -14.32 -16.56 10.75
N VAL A 74 -13.95 -16.35 12.01
CA VAL A 74 -13.52 -17.43 12.89
C VAL A 74 -14.71 -17.72 13.80
N ARG A 75 -15.32 -18.88 13.56
CA ARG A 75 -16.14 -19.55 14.57
C ARG A 75 -15.27 -20.01 15.72
#